data_AF-A0A1C5CX18-F1
#
_entry.id   AF-A0A1C5CX18-F1
#
_cell.length_a   1.000
_cell.length_b   1.000
_cell.length_c   1.000
_cell.angle_alpha   90.00
_cell.angle_beta   90.00
_cell.angle_gamma   90.00
#
_symmetry.space_group_name_H-M   'P 1'
#
loop_
_entity.id
_entity.type
_entity.pdbx_description
1 polymer ?
#
loop_
_entity_poly.entity_id
_entity_poly.type
_entity_poly.pdbx_seq_one_letter_code
_entity_poly.pdbx_strand_id
1 'polypeptide(L)'
;MSQEANPAPRSLAEALRARDDASLAALLRSRPDLITPVPTDLTQLATRAGTRASVLRALERLDRFALQTAEALAVAPDPASGTALLGLMAGDAGDETVAAALPRALATLREQALVWGDDERLRLVRTARELLAPSPGHPSPTGLGPTVHEATSGMSPGRIQEIVTTAGLASTHDSVSAVTALTSLFTHRKKMAKLLSGAPEGSLEVLSRLVWGPPYGQVTPEPAAHLRWLLDRGLLLPTAPGTVVLPREVALHLRAGRAHREPEPLPPAVEPAATHRPQGVDAAAAGQAHTALATVEELLKDWDEGGPAVLRAGGLSVRDLKRTAVALDAPEPIAAFWVELAYAAGLLASDGEADERYAATPFYDEWLERPPAERWALLAEAWLTATRAPGLVGGRDAKDRTLSALGPGLDRSAAPEVRHRVLTLLAGLPAGAAPPPSRS
;
A
#
# COMPACT_ATOMS: atom_id res chain seq x y z
N MET A 1 -25.38 14.97 -35.37
CA MET A 1 -23.95 15.28 -35.11
C MET A 1 -23.34 14.05 -34.47
N SER A 2 -22.65 13.25 -35.28
CA SER A 2 -22.01 12.02 -34.82
C SER A 2 -20.91 12.37 -33.82
N GLN A 3 -20.98 11.82 -32.61
CA GLN A 3 -19.83 11.83 -31.70
C GLN A 3 -18.70 11.07 -32.38
N GLU A 4 -17.70 11.79 -32.88
CA GLU A 4 -16.42 11.18 -33.26
C GLU A 4 -15.86 10.52 -32.01
N ALA A 5 -15.83 9.19 -32.02
CA ALA A 5 -15.21 8.40 -30.98
C ALA A 5 -13.72 8.78 -30.92
N ASN A 6 -13.35 9.59 -29.93
CA ASN A 6 -11.98 10.00 -29.70
C ASN A 6 -11.12 8.71 -29.55
N PRO A 7 -10.08 8.51 -30.37
CA PRO A 7 -9.29 7.28 -30.33
C PRO A 7 -8.69 7.05 -28.94
N ALA A 8 -8.70 5.80 -28.49
CA ALA A 8 -8.12 5.42 -27.20
C ALA A 8 -6.66 5.90 -27.09
N PRO A 9 -6.24 6.44 -25.92
CA PRO A 9 -4.90 7.00 -25.76
C PRO A 9 -3.84 5.93 -25.99
N ARG A 10 -2.74 6.30 -26.66
CA ARG A 10 -1.61 5.41 -26.99
C ARG A 10 -0.47 5.50 -25.97
N SER A 11 -0.53 6.48 -25.07
CA SER A 11 0.44 6.66 -24.00
C SER A 11 -0.21 7.27 -22.76
N LEU A 12 0.47 7.18 -21.61
CA LEU A 12 0.05 7.88 -20.39
C LEU A 12 -0.01 9.39 -20.60
N ALA A 13 0.92 9.98 -21.35
CA ALA A 13 0.92 11.41 -21.62
C ALA A 13 -0.32 11.85 -22.42
N GLU A 14 -0.75 11.07 -23.42
CA GLU A 14 -2.00 11.31 -24.13
C GLU A 14 -3.23 11.15 -23.22
N ALA A 15 -3.22 10.12 -22.37
CA ALA A 15 -4.29 9.91 -21.40
C ALA A 15 -4.41 11.07 -20.40
N LEU A 16 -3.30 11.67 -19.98
CA LEU A 16 -3.30 12.85 -19.12
C LEU A 16 -3.76 14.11 -19.86
N ARG A 17 -3.39 14.29 -21.13
CA ARG A 17 -3.87 15.42 -21.97
C ARG A 17 -5.37 15.42 -22.19
N ALA A 18 -6.00 14.25 -22.16
CA ALA A 18 -7.44 14.11 -22.33
C ALA A 18 -8.24 14.32 -21.02
N ARG A 19 -7.57 14.52 -19.87
CA ARG A 19 -8.26 14.77 -18.58
C ARG A 19 -8.69 16.23 -18.45
N ASP A 20 -9.78 16.43 -17.72
CA ASP A 20 -10.18 17.76 -17.27
C ASP A 20 -9.32 18.27 -16.10
N ASP A 21 -9.43 19.57 -15.85
CA ASP A 21 -8.66 20.26 -14.80
C ASP A 21 -8.94 19.70 -13.40
N ALA A 22 -10.19 19.28 -13.14
CA ALA A 22 -10.59 18.68 -11.87
C ALA A 22 -9.85 17.35 -11.61
N SER A 23 -9.77 16.50 -12.64
CA SER A 23 -9.05 15.21 -12.58
C SER A 23 -7.54 15.41 -12.48
N LEU A 24 -6.97 16.42 -13.13
CA LEU A 24 -5.54 16.75 -12.99
C LEU A 24 -5.24 17.29 -11.59
N ALA A 25 -6.10 18.14 -11.03
CA ALA A 25 -5.97 18.61 -9.65
C ALA A 25 -6.08 17.46 -8.64
N ALA A 26 -6.95 16.48 -8.88
CA ALA A 26 -7.07 15.27 -8.05
C ALA A 26 -5.79 14.41 -8.11
N LEU A 27 -5.18 14.24 -9.30
CA LEU A 27 -3.89 13.57 -9.45
C LEU A 27 -2.79 14.28 -8.64
N LEU A 28 -2.68 15.61 -8.72
CA LEU A 28 -1.64 16.35 -8.00
C LEU A 28 -1.84 16.34 -6.48
N ARG A 29 -3.10 16.30 -6.00
CA ARG A 29 -3.42 16.13 -4.58
C ARG A 29 -3.08 14.73 -4.07
N SER A 30 -3.39 13.69 -4.85
CA SER A 30 -3.08 12.29 -4.49
C SER A 30 -1.59 11.96 -4.61
N ARG A 31 -0.88 12.63 -5.53
CA ARG A 31 0.57 12.48 -5.75
C ARG A 31 1.31 13.83 -5.69
N PRO A 32 1.47 14.41 -4.47
CA PRO A 32 2.18 15.67 -4.30
C PRO A 32 3.64 15.64 -4.76
N ASP A 33 4.25 14.47 -4.86
CA ASP A 33 5.61 14.31 -5.36
C ASP A 33 5.76 14.63 -6.86
N LEU A 34 4.66 14.76 -7.60
CA LEU A 34 4.69 15.13 -9.01
C LEU A 34 4.91 16.64 -9.25
N ILE A 35 4.62 17.47 -8.25
CA ILE A 35 4.66 18.94 -8.37
C ILE A 35 5.97 19.58 -7.91
N THR A 36 6.93 18.80 -7.42
CA THR A 36 8.20 19.32 -6.90
C THR A 36 9.40 18.74 -7.67
N PRO A 37 10.06 19.54 -8.56
CA PRO A 37 9.68 20.91 -8.98
C PRO A 37 8.42 20.92 -9.86
N VAL A 38 7.82 22.06 -10.15
CA VAL A 38 6.58 22.11 -10.98
C VAL A 38 6.87 21.58 -12.39
N PRO A 39 6.06 20.66 -12.95
CA PRO A 39 6.28 20.16 -14.30
C PRO A 39 5.96 21.23 -15.35
N THR A 40 6.77 21.29 -16.42
CA THR A 40 6.59 22.25 -17.52
C THR A 40 5.47 21.87 -18.49
N ASP A 41 5.15 20.59 -18.59
CA ASP A 41 4.09 20.06 -19.44
C ASP A 41 3.61 18.67 -18.97
N LEU A 42 2.53 18.17 -19.58
CA LEU A 42 1.92 16.87 -19.26
C LEU A 42 2.79 15.66 -19.64
N THR A 43 3.76 15.82 -20.55
CA THR A 43 4.72 14.76 -20.90
C THR A 43 5.75 14.59 -19.79
N GLN A 44 6.23 15.70 -19.23
CA GLN A 44 7.11 15.67 -18.05
C GLN A 44 6.38 15.13 -16.83
N LEU A 45 5.11 15.53 -16.63
CA LEU A 45 4.26 14.97 -15.57
C LEU A 45 4.11 13.44 -15.72
N ALA A 46 3.80 12.95 -16.92
CA ALA A 46 3.69 11.51 -17.20
C ALA A 46 5.00 10.76 -16.94
N THR A 47 6.14 11.32 -17.39
CA THR A 47 7.46 10.75 -17.15
C THR A 47 7.76 10.62 -15.66
N ARG A 48 7.48 11.68 -14.87
CA ARG A 48 7.67 11.66 -13.42
C ARG A 48 6.75 10.67 -12.73
N ALA A 49 5.48 10.62 -13.12
CA ALA A 49 4.49 9.67 -12.61
C ALA A 49 4.91 8.21 -12.83
N GLY A 50 5.67 7.94 -13.90
CA GLY A 50 6.24 6.63 -14.19
C GLY A 50 7.56 6.30 -13.49
N THR A 51 8.18 7.23 -12.75
CA THR A 51 9.46 6.94 -12.06
C THR A 51 9.27 5.96 -10.91
N ARG A 52 10.27 5.11 -10.65
CA ARG A 52 10.21 4.08 -9.59
C ARG A 52 9.86 4.64 -8.21
N ALA A 53 10.52 5.74 -7.79
CA ALA A 53 10.28 6.34 -6.48
C ALA A 53 8.84 6.88 -6.36
N SER A 54 8.32 7.47 -7.43
CA SER A 54 6.97 8.03 -7.46
C SER A 54 5.89 6.93 -7.48
N VAL A 55 6.12 5.86 -8.26
CA VAL A 55 5.23 4.69 -8.30
C VAL A 55 5.19 3.96 -6.95
N LEU A 56 6.33 3.75 -6.29
CA LEU A 56 6.36 3.12 -4.96
C LEU A 56 5.51 3.88 -3.94
N ARG A 57 5.67 5.21 -3.87
CA ARG A 57 4.85 6.06 -2.99
C ARG A 57 3.36 6.01 -3.31
N ALA A 58 3.01 5.91 -4.59
CA ALA A 58 1.61 5.78 -5.01
C ALA A 58 1.03 4.42 -4.56
N LEU A 59 1.76 3.33 -4.78
CA LEU A 59 1.36 1.98 -4.34
C LEU A 59 1.20 1.88 -2.83
N GLU A 60 2.09 2.50 -2.05
CA GLU A 60 2.03 2.55 -0.58
C GLU A 60 0.80 3.28 -0.03
N ARG A 61 0.15 4.13 -0.83
CA ARG A 61 -1.04 4.89 -0.45
C ARG A 61 -2.35 4.25 -0.91
N LEU A 62 -2.30 3.18 -1.69
CA LEU A 62 -3.50 2.48 -2.15
C LEU A 62 -4.17 1.78 -0.96
N ASP A 63 -5.51 1.74 -0.98
CA ASP A 63 -6.22 0.79 -0.15
C ASP A 63 -5.93 -0.65 -0.60
N ARG A 64 -6.30 -1.60 0.26
CA ARG A 64 -5.99 -3.02 0.06
C ARG A 64 -6.54 -3.56 -1.26
N PHE A 65 -7.76 -3.18 -1.64
CA PHE A 65 -8.41 -3.69 -2.83
C PHE A 65 -7.84 -3.09 -4.12
N ALA A 66 -7.53 -1.79 -4.12
CA ALA A 66 -6.87 -1.11 -5.22
C ALA A 66 -5.46 -1.68 -5.45
N LEU A 67 -4.71 -1.98 -4.38
CA LEU A 67 -3.43 -2.67 -4.47
C LEU A 67 -3.59 -4.08 -5.06
N GLN A 68 -4.54 -4.89 -4.55
CA GLN A 68 -4.82 -6.22 -5.10
C GLN A 68 -5.21 -6.17 -6.58
N THR A 69 -5.95 -5.13 -6.99
CA THR A 69 -6.33 -4.88 -8.38
C THR A 69 -5.11 -4.56 -9.25
N ALA A 70 -4.17 -3.75 -8.77
CA ALA A 70 -2.92 -3.45 -9.47
C ALA A 70 -2.02 -4.71 -9.59
N GLU A 71 -1.95 -5.52 -8.54
CA GLU A 71 -1.23 -6.80 -8.53
C GLU A 71 -1.84 -7.79 -9.52
N ALA A 72 -3.16 -7.89 -9.59
CA ALA A 72 -3.87 -8.71 -10.58
C ALA A 72 -3.61 -8.22 -12.01
N LEU A 73 -3.65 -6.90 -12.25
CA LEU A 73 -3.27 -6.31 -13.55
C LEU A 73 -1.82 -6.61 -13.92
N ALA A 74 -0.91 -6.65 -12.95
CA ALA A 74 0.51 -6.93 -13.18
C ALA A 74 0.75 -8.37 -13.69
N VAL A 75 -0.13 -9.31 -13.35
CA VAL A 75 -0.08 -10.71 -13.82
C VAL A 75 -1.04 -11.02 -14.98
N ALA A 76 -1.93 -10.08 -15.34
CA ALA A 76 -2.84 -10.16 -16.48
C ALA A 76 -2.12 -9.98 -17.83
N PRO A 77 -2.77 -10.34 -18.96
CA PRO A 77 -2.30 -9.95 -20.29
C PRO A 77 -2.06 -8.42 -20.40
N ASP A 78 -1.17 -7.99 -21.30
CA ASP A 78 -0.91 -6.57 -21.55
C ASP A 78 -1.13 -6.22 -23.03
N PRO A 79 -2.17 -5.42 -23.37
CA PRO A 79 -3.17 -4.84 -22.46
C PRO A 79 -4.16 -5.90 -21.94
N ALA A 80 -4.79 -5.61 -20.79
CA ALA A 80 -5.85 -6.45 -20.22
C ALA A 80 -7.23 -5.87 -20.55
N SER A 81 -8.22 -6.73 -20.77
CA SER A 81 -9.62 -6.31 -20.74
C SER A 81 -10.13 -6.24 -19.29
N GLY A 82 -11.16 -5.43 -19.03
CA GLY A 82 -11.85 -5.37 -17.75
C GLY A 82 -12.46 -6.72 -17.37
N THR A 83 -12.90 -7.50 -18.36
CA THR A 83 -13.39 -8.88 -18.16
C THR A 83 -12.30 -9.84 -17.70
N ALA A 84 -11.09 -9.74 -18.26
CA ALA A 84 -9.95 -10.56 -17.83
C ALA A 84 -9.52 -10.20 -16.40
N LEU A 85 -9.48 -8.90 -16.09
CA LEU A 85 -9.19 -8.43 -14.73
C LEU A 85 -10.26 -8.89 -13.73
N LEU A 86 -11.54 -8.77 -14.08
CA LEU A 86 -12.64 -9.24 -13.24
C LEU A 86 -12.53 -10.74 -12.97
N GLY A 87 -12.20 -11.55 -13.97
CA GLY A 87 -11.96 -12.98 -13.78
C GLY A 87 -10.81 -13.29 -12.81
N LEU A 88 -9.73 -12.48 -12.86
CA LEU A 88 -8.61 -12.61 -11.92
C LEU A 88 -8.97 -12.21 -10.49
N MET A 89 -9.88 -11.25 -10.31
CA MET A 89 -10.28 -10.77 -8.99
C MET A 89 -11.40 -11.62 -8.39
N ALA A 90 -12.42 -11.96 -9.17
CA ALA A 90 -13.65 -12.61 -8.73
C ALA A 90 -13.62 -14.14 -8.88
N GLY A 91 -12.74 -14.67 -9.73
CA GLY A 91 -12.71 -16.09 -10.08
C GLY A 91 -13.88 -16.53 -10.97
N ASP A 92 -13.88 -17.82 -11.32
CA ASP A 92 -14.84 -18.41 -12.27
C ASP A 92 -16.29 -18.39 -11.76
N ALA A 93 -16.48 -18.47 -10.44
CA ALA A 93 -17.81 -18.45 -9.83
C ALA A 93 -18.44 -17.05 -9.89
N GLY A 94 -17.62 -16.00 -9.99
CA GLY A 94 -18.05 -14.62 -9.84
C GLY A 94 -18.36 -14.27 -8.38
N ASP A 95 -17.75 -13.21 -7.90
CA ASP A 95 -18.06 -12.59 -6.61
C ASP A 95 -18.69 -11.23 -6.91
N GLU A 96 -19.96 -11.08 -6.56
CA GLU A 96 -20.74 -9.87 -6.82
C GLU A 96 -20.19 -8.65 -6.07
N THR A 97 -19.62 -8.85 -4.87
CA THR A 97 -19.02 -7.78 -4.07
C THR A 97 -17.74 -7.27 -4.73
N VAL A 98 -16.90 -8.20 -5.22
CA VAL A 98 -15.73 -7.86 -6.02
C VAL A 98 -16.12 -7.15 -7.32
N ALA A 99 -17.13 -7.65 -8.03
CA ALA A 99 -17.62 -7.04 -9.26
C ALA A 99 -18.13 -5.61 -9.05
N ALA A 100 -18.84 -5.35 -7.95
CA ALA A 100 -19.34 -4.03 -7.59
C ALA A 100 -18.22 -3.08 -7.14
N ALA A 101 -17.17 -3.57 -6.49
CA ALA A 101 -16.07 -2.76 -5.99
C ALA A 101 -15.02 -2.42 -7.07
N LEU A 102 -14.82 -3.30 -8.06
CA LEU A 102 -13.75 -3.19 -9.06
C LEU A 102 -13.74 -1.86 -9.84
N PRO A 103 -14.88 -1.29 -10.29
CA PRO A 103 -14.88 0.01 -10.97
C PRO A 103 -14.27 1.13 -10.13
N ARG A 104 -14.50 1.12 -8.81
CA ARG A 104 -13.95 2.12 -7.88
C ARG A 104 -12.44 1.96 -7.76
N ALA A 105 -11.95 0.73 -7.60
CA ALA A 105 -10.51 0.45 -7.56
C ALA A 105 -9.81 0.90 -8.86
N LEU A 106 -10.39 0.59 -10.02
CA LEU A 106 -9.88 1.06 -11.32
C LEU A 106 -9.89 2.59 -11.44
N ALA A 107 -10.94 3.25 -10.94
CA ALA A 107 -11.00 4.71 -10.89
C ALA A 107 -9.87 5.29 -10.04
N THR A 108 -9.60 4.72 -8.86
CA THR A 108 -8.46 5.13 -8.01
C THR A 108 -7.11 4.94 -8.72
N LEU A 109 -6.89 3.79 -9.37
CA LEU A 109 -5.65 3.53 -10.12
C LEU A 109 -5.48 4.48 -11.32
N ARG A 110 -6.58 4.82 -12.00
CA ARG A 110 -6.58 5.82 -13.07
C ARG A 110 -6.31 7.21 -12.50
N GLU A 111 -7.00 7.64 -11.45
CA GLU A 111 -6.81 8.94 -10.80
C GLU A 111 -5.32 9.17 -10.46
N GLN A 112 -4.67 8.18 -9.85
CA GLN A 112 -3.25 8.22 -9.47
C GLN A 112 -2.26 7.99 -10.62
N ALA A 113 -2.73 7.93 -11.87
CA ALA A 113 -1.93 7.72 -13.08
C ALA A 113 -1.09 6.41 -13.04
N LEU A 114 -1.59 5.37 -12.37
CA LEU A 114 -1.01 4.02 -12.36
C LEU A 114 -1.58 3.15 -13.49
N VAL A 115 -2.82 3.41 -13.92
CA VAL A 115 -3.48 2.73 -15.04
C VAL A 115 -3.95 3.75 -16.07
N TRP A 116 -3.84 3.39 -17.35
CA TRP A 116 -4.36 4.15 -18.48
C TRP A 116 -4.97 3.23 -19.54
N GLY A 117 -5.66 3.81 -20.52
CA GLY A 117 -6.43 3.07 -21.52
C GLY A 117 -7.90 2.91 -21.17
N ASP A 118 -8.68 2.47 -22.17
CA ASP A 118 -10.10 2.16 -22.03
C ASP A 118 -10.32 0.82 -21.27
N ASP A 119 -11.57 0.46 -21.03
CA ASP A 119 -11.93 -0.75 -20.27
C ASP A 119 -11.63 -2.05 -21.04
N GLU A 120 -11.39 -2.00 -22.35
CA GLU A 120 -10.97 -3.17 -23.15
C GLU A 120 -9.45 -3.30 -23.24
N ARG A 121 -8.72 -2.21 -22.94
CA ARG A 121 -7.27 -2.12 -23.06
C ARG A 121 -6.65 -1.41 -21.86
N LEU A 122 -6.91 -1.95 -20.66
CA LEU A 122 -6.29 -1.53 -19.42
C LEU A 122 -4.78 -1.77 -19.47
N ARG A 123 -4.01 -0.73 -19.16
CA ARG A 123 -2.54 -0.76 -19.12
C ARG A 123 -2.04 -0.23 -17.80
N LEU A 124 -1.44 -1.12 -17.02
CA LEU A 124 -0.65 -0.75 -15.86
C LEU A 124 0.63 -0.07 -16.33
N VAL A 125 1.06 1.02 -15.67
CA VAL A 125 2.32 1.67 -16.01
C VAL A 125 3.48 0.68 -15.84
N ARG A 126 4.41 0.70 -16.80
CA ARG A 126 5.50 -0.28 -16.90
C ARG A 126 6.23 -0.52 -15.58
N THR A 127 6.59 0.56 -14.89
CA THR A 127 7.32 0.47 -13.62
C THR A 127 6.49 -0.14 -12.50
N ALA A 128 5.18 0.07 -12.45
CA ALA A 128 4.31 -0.63 -11.50
C ALA A 128 4.22 -2.12 -11.84
N ARG A 129 4.12 -2.47 -13.15
CA ARG A 129 4.18 -3.88 -13.59
C ARG A 129 5.50 -4.54 -13.18
N GLU A 130 6.63 -3.90 -13.41
CA GLU A 130 7.96 -4.40 -13.02
C GLU A 130 8.12 -4.58 -11.51
N LEU A 131 7.43 -3.76 -10.70
CA LEU A 131 7.44 -3.85 -9.23
C LEU A 131 6.55 -4.97 -8.68
N LEU A 132 5.42 -5.24 -9.34
CA LEU A 132 4.36 -6.13 -8.82
C LEU A 132 4.34 -7.52 -9.48
N ALA A 133 4.83 -7.62 -10.72
CA ALA A 133 4.90 -8.88 -11.45
C ALA A 133 5.96 -9.81 -10.84
N PRO A 134 5.76 -11.14 -10.88
CA PRO A 134 6.72 -12.10 -10.36
C PRO A 134 8.07 -11.99 -11.07
N SER A 135 9.16 -12.04 -10.31
CA SER A 135 10.51 -12.23 -10.83
C SER A 135 11.31 -13.19 -9.94
N PRO A 136 12.41 -13.79 -10.44
CA PRO A 136 13.23 -14.72 -9.64
C PRO A 136 13.78 -14.09 -8.35
N GLY A 137 14.03 -12.78 -8.33
CA GLY A 137 14.52 -12.05 -7.15
C GLY A 137 13.42 -11.41 -6.31
N HIS A 138 12.16 -11.44 -6.76
CA HIS A 138 11.04 -10.82 -6.07
C HIS A 138 9.78 -11.67 -6.27
N PRO A 139 9.38 -12.49 -5.26
CA PRO A 139 8.15 -13.26 -5.36
C PRO A 139 6.96 -12.30 -5.56
N SER A 140 6.00 -12.70 -6.40
CA SER A 140 4.80 -11.89 -6.61
C SER A 140 3.99 -11.83 -5.32
N PRO A 141 3.38 -10.69 -4.98
CA PRO A 141 2.41 -10.60 -3.88
C PRO A 141 1.23 -11.58 -4.01
N THR A 142 0.90 -11.99 -5.24
CA THR A 142 -0.14 -12.98 -5.54
C THR A 142 0.31 -14.43 -5.32
N GLY A 143 1.61 -14.68 -5.11
CA GLY A 143 2.21 -16.02 -5.09
C GLY A 143 2.22 -16.73 -6.46
N LEU A 144 1.82 -16.06 -7.55
CA LEU A 144 1.87 -16.65 -8.89
C LEU A 144 3.30 -16.71 -9.43
N GLY A 145 3.57 -17.76 -10.20
CA GLY A 145 4.83 -17.94 -10.93
C GLY A 145 4.90 -17.19 -12.27
N PRO A 146 6.00 -17.40 -13.01
CA PRO A 146 6.10 -17.00 -14.41
C PRO A 146 5.03 -17.69 -15.27
N THR A 147 4.69 -17.08 -16.39
CA THR A 147 3.88 -17.70 -17.46
C THR A 147 4.58 -18.93 -18.02
N VAL A 148 3.84 -19.81 -18.69
CA VAL A 148 4.43 -20.92 -19.48
C VAL A 148 5.48 -20.39 -20.46
N HIS A 149 5.24 -19.24 -21.09
CA HIS A 149 6.19 -18.64 -22.03
C HIS A 149 7.51 -18.26 -21.35
N GLU A 150 7.45 -17.58 -20.22
CA GLU A 150 8.64 -17.20 -19.44
C GLU A 150 9.36 -18.43 -18.87
N ALA A 151 8.62 -19.40 -18.33
CA ALA A 151 9.18 -20.63 -17.76
C ALA A 151 9.77 -21.58 -18.81
N THR A 152 9.37 -21.45 -20.08
CA THR A 152 9.93 -22.23 -21.20
C THR A 152 11.06 -21.52 -21.92
N SER A 153 11.38 -20.29 -21.54
CA SER A 153 12.50 -19.54 -22.10
C SER A 153 13.82 -20.28 -21.87
N GLY A 154 14.52 -20.62 -22.95
CA GLY A 154 15.78 -21.35 -22.92
C GLY A 154 15.68 -22.88 -22.94
N MET A 155 14.45 -23.46 -22.92
CA MET A 155 14.30 -24.89 -23.16
C MET A 155 14.52 -25.25 -24.64
N SER A 156 15.04 -26.45 -24.88
CA SER A 156 15.25 -26.94 -26.25
C SER A 156 13.89 -27.17 -26.95
N PRO A 157 13.78 -26.88 -28.26
CA PRO A 157 12.54 -27.14 -29.00
C PRO A 157 12.05 -28.58 -28.91
N GLY A 158 12.99 -29.55 -28.92
CA GLY A 158 12.67 -30.98 -28.77
C GLY A 158 11.98 -31.27 -27.43
N ARG A 159 12.50 -30.72 -26.31
CA ARG A 159 11.88 -30.92 -25.00
C ARG A 159 10.48 -30.31 -24.92
N ILE A 160 10.26 -29.14 -25.52
CA ILE A 160 8.92 -28.53 -25.55
C ILE A 160 7.95 -29.41 -26.35
N GLN A 161 8.38 -30.01 -27.46
CA GLN A 161 7.53 -30.93 -28.23
C GLN A 161 7.23 -32.24 -27.49
N GLU A 162 8.19 -32.80 -26.74
CA GLU A 162 7.94 -33.93 -25.85
C GLU A 162 6.83 -33.62 -24.84
N ILE A 163 6.85 -32.41 -24.26
CA ILE A 163 5.81 -31.97 -23.32
C ILE A 163 4.45 -31.82 -24.03
N VAL A 164 4.40 -31.18 -25.20
CA VAL A 164 3.17 -31.02 -26.01
C VAL A 164 2.54 -32.38 -26.31
N THR A 165 3.33 -33.31 -26.85
CA THR A 165 2.87 -34.64 -27.22
C THR A 165 2.43 -35.47 -26.02
N THR A 166 3.18 -35.42 -24.91
CA THR A 166 2.83 -36.14 -23.67
C THR A 166 1.61 -35.55 -22.97
N ALA A 167 1.35 -34.26 -23.13
CA ALA A 167 0.12 -33.59 -22.71
C ALA A 167 -1.10 -33.94 -23.60
N GLY A 168 -0.91 -34.75 -24.66
CA GLY A 168 -1.98 -35.21 -25.55
C GLY A 168 -2.36 -34.19 -26.64
N LEU A 169 -1.48 -33.24 -26.94
CA LEU A 169 -1.65 -32.28 -28.04
C LEU A 169 -0.92 -32.78 -29.30
N ALA A 170 -1.34 -32.31 -30.46
CA ALA A 170 -0.62 -32.57 -31.71
C ALA A 170 0.71 -31.81 -31.73
N SER A 171 1.75 -32.43 -32.30
CA SER A 171 3.05 -31.78 -32.52
C SER A 171 2.87 -30.52 -33.39
N THR A 172 3.62 -29.47 -33.07
CA THR A 172 3.62 -28.23 -33.85
C THR A 172 4.88 -28.12 -34.72
N HIS A 173 4.95 -27.07 -35.55
CA HIS A 173 6.07 -26.83 -36.47
C HIS A 173 7.23 -26.06 -35.85
N ASP A 174 7.00 -25.38 -34.73
CA ASP A 174 8.00 -24.57 -34.01
C ASP A 174 7.68 -24.47 -32.50
N SER A 175 8.63 -23.97 -31.71
CA SER A 175 8.53 -23.84 -30.25
C SER A 175 7.55 -22.76 -29.79
N VAL A 176 7.36 -21.67 -30.55
CA VAL A 176 6.41 -20.61 -30.21
C VAL A 176 4.98 -21.14 -30.33
N SER A 177 4.69 -21.85 -31.42
CA SER A 177 3.41 -22.56 -31.60
C SER A 177 3.19 -23.63 -30.53
N ALA A 178 4.24 -24.36 -30.14
CA ALA A 178 4.18 -25.38 -29.09
C ALA A 178 3.81 -24.77 -27.72
N VAL A 179 4.50 -23.69 -27.33
CA VAL A 179 4.22 -22.94 -26.10
C VAL A 179 2.81 -22.36 -26.13
N THR A 180 2.38 -21.79 -27.26
CA THR A 180 1.01 -21.27 -27.44
C THR A 180 -0.04 -22.37 -27.27
N ALA A 181 0.22 -23.58 -27.77
CA ALA A 181 -0.67 -24.71 -27.60
C ALA A 181 -0.78 -25.17 -26.13
N LEU A 182 0.35 -25.18 -25.39
CA LEU A 182 0.36 -25.47 -23.95
C LEU A 182 -0.38 -24.40 -23.14
N THR A 183 -0.09 -23.11 -23.40
CA THR A 183 -0.82 -21.99 -22.79
C THR A 183 -2.33 -22.12 -23.03
N SER A 184 -2.73 -22.44 -24.27
CA SER A 184 -4.13 -22.66 -24.64
C SER A 184 -4.75 -23.88 -23.93
N LEU A 185 -3.99 -24.95 -23.73
CA LEU A 185 -4.44 -26.13 -22.97
C LEU A 185 -4.69 -25.77 -21.50
N PHE A 186 -3.74 -25.11 -20.84
CA PHE A 186 -3.81 -24.81 -19.41
C PHE A 186 -4.85 -23.75 -19.07
N THR A 187 -5.08 -22.79 -19.97
CA THR A 187 -6.14 -21.79 -19.82
C THR A 187 -7.54 -22.35 -20.13
N HIS A 188 -7.66 -23.44 -20.89
CA HIS A 188 -8.95 -24.00 -21.27
C HIS A 188 -9.52 -24.93 -20.19
N ARG A 189 -10.53 -24.44 -19.44
CA ARG A 189 -11.17 -25.12 -18.30
C ARG A 189 -11.43 -26.62 -18.50
N LYS A 190 -12.21 -27.00 -19.52
CA LYS A 190 -12.58 -28.42 -19.75
C LYS A 190 -11.39 -29.31 -20.13
N LYS A 191 -10.45 -28.81 -20.95
CA LYS A 191 -9.30 -29.61 -21.42
C LYS A 191 -8.31 -29.81 -20.28
N MET A 192 -8.05 -28.77 -19.50
CA MET A 192 -7.19 -28.84 -18.32
C MET A 192 -7.77 -29.75 -17.22
N ALA A 193 -9.09 -29.67 -16.95
CA ALA A 193 -9.75 -30.59 -16.03
C ALA A 193 -9.62 -32.06 -16.48
N LYS A 194 -9.75 -32.32 -17.79
CA LYS A 194 -9.52 -33.65 -18.36
C LYS A 194 -8.07 -34.12 -18.16
N LEU A 195 -7.08 -33.24 -18.38
CA LEU A 195 -5.66 -33.57 -18.12
C LEU A 195 -5.43 -33.93 -16.65
N LEU A 196 -5.96 -33.11 -15.72
CA LEU A 196 -5.81 -33.30 -14.28
C LEU A 196 -6.55 -34.53 -13.75
N SER A 197 -7.63 -34.97 -14.40
CA SER A 197 -8.35 -36.21 -14.01
C SER A 197 -7.51 -37.48 -14.14
N GLY A 198 -6.42 -37.44 -14.94
CA GLY A 198 -5.46 -38.53 -15.06
C GLY A 198 -4.25 -38.41 -14.12
N ALA A 199 -4.22 -37.41 -13.23
CA ALA A 199 -3.08 -37.16 -12.34
C ALA A 199 -3.04 -38.16 -11.18
N PRO A 200 -1.87 -38.73 -10.86
CA PRO A 200 -1.66 -39.46 -9.61
C PRO A 200 -1.98 -38.59 -8.39
N GLU A 201 -2.44 -39.20 -7.30
CA GLU A 201 -2.78 -38.49 -6.06
C GLU A 201 -1.61 -37.66 -5.52
N GLY A 202 -0.40 -38.24 -5.48
CA GLY A 202 0.81 -37.52 -5.07
C GLY A 202 1.17 -36.34 -5.98
N SER A 203 0.76 -36.34 -7.25
CA SER A 203 0.94 -35.20 -8.16
C SER A 203 0.00 -34.06 -7.79
N LEU A 204 -1.26 -34.37 -7.48
CA LEU A 204 -2.24 -33.38 -7.02
C LEU A 204 -1.84 -32.78 -5.66
N GLU A 205 -1.28 -33.59 -4.77
CA GLU A 205 -0.77 -33.13 -3.47
C GLU A 205 0.36 -32.10 -3.66
N VAL A 206 1.34 -32.40 -4.54
CA VAL A 206 2.42 -31.45 -4.86
C VAL A 206 1.85 -30.14 -5.41
N LEU A 207 0.92 -30.20 -6.36
CA LEU A 207 0.28 -29.00 -6.91
C LEU A 207 -0.41 -28.19 -5.80
N SER A 208 -1.19 -28.84 -4.92
CA SER A 208 -1.92 -28.15 -3.84
C SER A 208 -1.02 -27.32 -2.92
N ARG A 209 0.20 -27.79 -2.65
CA ARG A 209 1.20 -27.09 -1.82
C ARG A 209 1.77 -25.85 -2.51
N LEU A 210 1.93 -25.90 -3.84
CA LEU A 210 2.49 -24.82 -4.65
C LEU A 210 1.44 -23.78 -5.08
N VAL A 211 0.15 -24.15 -5.08
CA VAL A 211 -0.92 -23.30 -5.62
C VAL A 211 -0.97 -21.93 -4.97
N TRP A 212 -0.89 -21.80 -3.64
CA TRP A 212 -0.89 -20.51 -2.94
C TRP A 212 0.44 -20.18 -2.24
N GLY A 213 1.36 -21.14 -2.21
CA GLY A 213 2.70 -20.96 -1.66
C GLY A 213 3.67 -20.32 -2.68
N PRO A 214 4.98 -20.36 -2.41
CA PRO A 214 5.96 -20.04 -3.43
C PRO A 214 5.71 -20.96 -4.65
N PRO A 215 5.71 -20.43 -5.87
CA PRO A 215 5.45 -21.25 -7.05
C PRO A 215 6.64 -22.16 -7.39
N TYR A 216 7.73 -22.11 -6.62
CA TYR A 216 8.96 -22.86 -6.86
C TYR A 216 9.10 -24.05 -5.92
N GLY A 217 9.64 -25.15 -6.45
CA GLY A 217 9.98 -26.34 -5.69
C GLY A 217 11.37 -26.85 -6.06
N GLN A 218 11.94 -27.70 -5.19
CA GLN A 218 13.19 -28.41 -5.47
C GLN A 218 12.87 -29.82 -5.98
N VAL A 219 13.68 -30.31 -6.93
CA VAL A 219 13.55 -31.62 -7.54
C VAL A 219 14.91 -32.30 -7.62
N THR A 220 14.95 -33.61 -7.35
CA THR A 220 16.15 -34.43 -7.52
C THR A 220 16.40 -34.70 -9.02
N PRO A 221 17.65 -35.04 -9.43
CA PRO A 221 17.95 -35.44 -10.80
C PRO A 221 17.12 -36.63 -11.30
N GLU A 222 16.78 -37.53 -10.37
CA GLU A 222 15.85 -38.64 -10.60
C GLU A 222 14.54 -38.38 -9.85
N PRO A 223 13.60 -37.63 -10.44
CA PRO A 223 12.33 -37.31 -9.79
C PRO A 223 11.48 -38.56 -9.59
N ALA A 224 10.78 -38.64 -8.45
CA ALA A 224 9.77 -39.65 -8.21
C ALA A 224 8.69 -39.65 -9.31
N ALA A 225 8.02 -40.78 -9.52
CA ALA A 225 7.08 -40.96 -10.64
C ALA A 225 5.97 -39.90 -10.70
N HIS A 226 5.43 -39.48 -9.54
CA HIS A 226 4.39 -38.46 -9.45
C HIS A 226 4.90 -37.06 -9.84
N LEU A 227 6.16 -36.72 -9.55
CA LEU A 227 6.78 -35.47 -10.01
C LEU A 227 7.11 -35.52 -11.50
N ARG A 228 7.63 -36.65 -11.97
CA ARG A 228 7.93 -36.87 -13.39
C ARG A 228 6.67 -36.71 -14.25
N TRP A 229 5.54 -37.24 -13.78
CA TRP A 229 4.24 -37.09 -14.45
C TRP A 229 3.85 -35.62 -14.68
N LEU A 230 4.11 -34.74 -13.69
CA LEU A 230 3.85 -33.30 -13.78
C LEU A 230 4.81 -32.62 -14.77
N LEU A 231 6.10 -32.96 -14.71
CA LEU A 231 7.15 -32.40 -15.57
C LEU A 231 6.93 -32.76 -17.04
N ASP A 232 6.58 -34.01 -17.33
CA ASP A 232 6.38 -34.48 -18.69
C ASP A 232 5.13 -33.89 -19.34
N ARG A 233 4.20 -33.35 -18.55
CA ARG A 233 2.97 -32.67 -19.03
C ARG A 233 3.03 -31.15 -18.93
N GLY A 234 4.17 -30.60 -18.50
CA GLY A 234 4.36 -29.15 -18.36
C GLY A 234 3.53 -28.51 -17.24
N LEU A 235 2.98 -29.32 -16.32
CA LEU A 235 2.27 -28.84 -15.13
C LEU A 235 3.23 -28.30 -14.07
N LEU A 236 4.48 -28.77 -14.10
CA LEU A 236 5.64 -28.12 -13.53
C LEU A 236 6.69 -27.96 -14.63
N LEU A 237 7.44 -26.86 -14.62
CA LEU A 237 8.49 -26.60 -15.60
C LEU A 237 9.84 -26.36 -14.90
N PRO A 238 10.94 -26.91 -15.43
CA PRO A 238 12.27 -26.66 -14.88
C PRO A 238 12.70 -25.22 -15.18
N THR A 239 13.26 -24.51 -14.19
CA THR A 239 13.79 -23.14 -14.37
C THR A 239 15.29 -23.04 -14.16
N ALA A 240 15.85 -23.94 -13.36
CA ALA A 240 17.28 -24.06 -13.10
C ALA A 240 17.59 -25.52 -12.70
N PRO A 241 18.86 -25.96 -12.70
CA PRO A 241 19.22 -27.29 -12.20
C PRO A 241 18.63 -27.55 -10.81
N GLY A 242 17.83 -28.60 -10.68
CA GLY A 242 17.18 -28.99 -9.43
C GLY A 242 16.00 -28.09 -8.99
N THR A 243 15.60 -27.09 -9.78
CA THR A 243 14.50 -26.19 -9.44
C THR A 243 13.39 -26.26 -10.49
N VAL A 244 12.15 -26.37 -10.01
CA VAL A 244 10.93 -26.40 -10.81
C VAL A 244 10.00 -25.26 -10.41
N VAL A 245 9.12 -24.87 -11.32
CA VAL A 245 8.11 -23.85 -11.08
C VAL A 245 6.73 -24.32 -11.53
N LEU A 246 5.71 -23.90 -10.79
CA LEU A 246 4.30 -23.99 -11.17
C LEU A 246 3.98 -22.81 -12.11
N PRO A 247 3.70 -23.06 -13.41
CA PRO A 247 3.41 -21.99 -14.35
C PRO A 247 2.10 -21.27 -13.99
N ARG A 248 2.04 -19.96 -14.26
CA ARG A 248 0.91 -19.09 -13.89
C ARG A 248 -0.44 -19.63 -14.36
N GLU A 249 -0.52 -20.11 -15.60
CA GLU A 249 -1.74 -20.62 -16.21
C GLU A 249 -2.27 -21.86 -15.47
N VAL A 250 -1.36 -22.74 -15.05
CA VAL A 250 -1.69 -23.93 -14.25
C VAL A 250 -2.16 -23.51 -12.86
N ALA A 251 -1.45 -22.58 -12.21
CA ALA A 251 -1.84 -22.05 -10.91
C ALA A 251 -3.23 -21.38 -10.97
N LEU A 252 -3.47 -20.49 -11.94
CA LEU A 252 -4.77 -19.85 -12.14
C LEU A 252 -5.88 -20.85 -12.45
N HIS A 253 -5.57 -21.95 -13.15
CA HIS A 253 -6.55 -23.01 -13.32
C HIS A 253 -6.98 -23.60 -11.96
N LEU A 254 -6.01 -23.99 -11.15
CA LEU A 254 -6.20 -24.60 -9.83
C LEU A 254 -6.82 -23.63 -8.81
N ARG A 255 -6.61 -22.32 -9.00
CA ARG A 255 -7.21 -21.23 -8.19
C ARG A 255 -8.61 -20.81 -8.65
N ALA A 256 -9.21 -21.53 -9.61
CA ALA A 256 -10.49 -21.17 -10.24
C ALA A 256 -10.49 -19.74 -10.80
N GLY A 257 -9.38 -19.36 -11.46
CA GLY A 257 -9.20 -18.05 -12.09
C GLY A 257 -8.65 -16.96 -11.19
N ARG A 258 -8.63 -17.14 -9.85
CA ARG A 258 -8.25 -16.06 -8.93
C ARG A 258 -6.74 -15.82 -8.86
N ALA A 259 -6.35 -14.55 -8.92
CA ALA A 259 -5.00 -14.10 -8.63
C ALA A 259 -4.73 -14.09 -7.12
N HIS A 260 -5.71 -13.63 -6.32
CA HIS A 260 -5.63 -13.56 -4.86
C HIS A 260 -6.45 -14.66 -4.20
N ARG A 261 -5.96 -15.17 -3.06
CA ARG A 261 -6.69 -16.19 -2.30
C ARG A 261 -7.98 -15.62 -1.73
N GLU A 262 -7.85 -14.43 -1.16
CA GLU A 262 -8.90 -13.68 -0.49
C GLU A 262 -8.85 -12.24 -1.00
N PRO A 263 -9.65 -11.90 -2.03
CA PRO A 263 -9.90 -10.52 -2.39
C PRO A 263 -10.58 -9.78 -1.23
N GLU A 264 -10.17 -8.55 -0.96
CA GLU A 264 -10.68 -7.72 0.14
C GLU A 264 -11.41 -6.48 -0.43
N PRO A 265 -12.59 -6.64 -1.09
CA PRO A 265 -13.26 -5.58 -1.85
C PRO A 265 -13.83 -4.43 -1.00
N LEU A 266 -13.93 -4.64 0.30
CA LEU A 266 -14.47 -3.68 1.25
C LEU A 266 -13.45 -3.45 2.37
N PRO A 267 -13.35 -2.23 2.91
CA PRO A 267 -12.56 -1.99 4.10
C PRO A 267 -13.10 -2.84 5.26
N PRO A 268 -12.24 -3.26 6.21
CA PRO A 268 -12.70 -3.98 7.40
C PRO A 268 -13.71 -3.11 8.17
N ALA A 269 -14.79 -3.73 8.65
CA ALA A 269 -15.79 -3.03 9.45
C ALA A 269 -15.19 -2.59 10.79
N VAL A 270 -15.39 -1.32 11.15
CA VAL A 270 -15.07 -0.81 12.48
C VAL A 270 -16.28 -1.06 13.37
N GLU A 271 -16.29 -2.21 14.03
CA GLU A 271 -17.40 -2.60 14.91
C GLU A 271 -17.29 -1.91 16.28
N PRO A 272 -18.41 -1.45 16.87
CA PRO A 272 -18.41 -0.90 18.21
C PRO A 272 -18.14 -2.02 19.23
N ALA A 273 -17.09 -1.89 20.03
CA ALA A 273 -16.77 -2.83 21.11
C ALA A 273 -17.42 -2.44 22.44
N ALA A 274 -17.70 -1.16 22.65
CA ALA A 274 -18.37 -0.65 23.83
C ALA A 274 -19.30 0.52 23.47
N THR A 275 -20.30 0.77 24.31
CA THR A 275 -21.21 1.92 24.17
C THR A 275 -21.40 2.60 25.51
N HIS A 276 -21.29 3.92 25.51
CA HIS A 276 -21.40 4.78 26.67
C HIS A 276 -22.55 5.77 26.49
N ARG A 277 -23.09 6.29 27.60
CA ARG A 277 -24.12 7.34 27.53
C ARG A 277 -23.52 8.62 26.96
N PRO A 278 -24.16 9.29 25.99
CA PRO A 278 -23.62 10.50 25.37
C PRO A 278 -23.23 11.59 26.37
N GLN A 279 -24.02 11.81 27.43
CA GLN A 279 -23.69 12.81 28.46
C GLN A 279 -22.41 12.46 29.22
N GLY A 280 -22.13 11.17 29.44
CA GLY A 280 -20.91 10.71 30.09
C GLY A 280 -19.68 10.87 29.21
N VAL A 281 -19.84 10.67 27.89
CA VAL A 281 -18.78 10.91 26.91
C VAL A 281 -18.44 12.40 26.82
N ASP A 282 -19.46 13.26 26.77
CA ASP A 282 -19.30 14.71 26.73
C ASP A 282 -18.59 15.24 27.99
N ALA A 283 -19.03 14.81 29.17
CA ALA A 283 -18.39 15.18 30.44
C ALA A 283 -16.93 14.68 30.52
N ALA A 284 -16.65 13.46 30.07
CA ALA A 284 -15.30 12.92 30.03
C ALA A 284 -14.40 13.67 29.04
N ALA A 285 -14.92 14.03 27.86
CA ALA A 285 -14.20 14.82 26.86
C ALA A 285 -13.86 16.23 27.40
N ALA A 286 -14.81 16.90 28.05
CA ALA A 286 -14.57 18.18 28.71
C ALA A 286 -13.50 18.08 29.81
N GLY A 287 -13.53 16.99 30.61
CA GLY A 287 -12.50 16.70 31.60
C GLY A 287 -11.11 16.53 30.98
N GLN A 288 -10.99 15.78 29.88
CA GLN A 288 -9.72 15.59 29.16
C GLN A 288 -9.21 16.88 28.52
N ALA A 289 -10.10 17.72 27.96
CA ALA A 289 -9.73 19.03 27.46
C ALA A 289 -9.16 19.92 28.59
N HIS A 290 -9.79 19.90 29.78
CA HIS A 290 -9.28 20.63 30.94
C HIS A 290 -7.92 20.11 31.42
N THR A 291 -7.73 18.79 31.49
CA THR A 291 -6.42 18.19 31.81
C THR A 291 -5.35 18.60 30.80
N ALA A 292 -5.67 18.59 29.49
CA ALA A 292 -4.74 19.01 28.45
C ALA A 292 -4.27 20.47 28.63
N LEU A 293 -5.21 21.38 28.96
CA LEU A 293 -4.89 22.77 29.25
C LEU A 293 -3.96 22.89 30.47
N ALA A 294 -4.30 22.21 31.57
CA ALA A 294 -3.49 22.23 32.78
C ALA A 294 -2.07 21.69 32.54
N THR A 295 -1.91 20.62 31.78
CA THR A 295 -0.59 20.06 31.44
C THR A 295 0.26 21.01 30.60
N VAL A 296 -0.34 21.70 29.63
CA VAL A 296 0.40 22.69 28.81
C VAL A 296 0.76 23.93 29.64
N GLU A 297 -0.14 24.40 30.50
CA GLU A 297 0.17 25.50 31.45
C GLU A 297 1.31 25.13 32.40
N GLU A 298 1.29 23.93 32.98
CA GLU A 298 2.35 23.45 33.88
C GLU A 298 3.70 23.35 33.16
N LEU A 299 3.72 22.79 31.94
CA LEU A 299 4.91 22.73 31.09
C LEU A 299 5.49 24.13 30.83
N LEU A 300 4.66 25.05 30.37
CA LEU A 300 5.13 26.39 29.96
C LEU A 300 5.56 27.21 31.18
N LYS A 301 4.87 27.05 32.31
CA LYS A 301 5.27 27.66 33.59
C LYS A 301 6.63 27.15 34.08
N ASP A 302 6.89 25.84 34.00
CA ASP A 302 8.20 25.26 34.38
C ASP A 302 9.34 25.82 33.51
N TRP A 303 9.06 26.13 32.24
CA TRP A 303 10.09 26.58 31.29
C TRP A 303 10.20 28.10 31.19
N ASP A 304 9.27 28.85 31.77
CA ASP A 304 9.29 30.31 31.86
C ASP A 304 10.48 30.82 32.69
N GLU A 305 10.87 30.09 33.73
CA GLU A 305 12.00 30.44 34.61
C GLU A 305 13.38 29.96 34.09
N GLY A 306 13.46 29.55 32.82
CA GLY A 306 14.70 29.13 32.16
C GLY A 306 14.68 27.66 31.75
N GLY A 307 14.02 27.38 30.63
CA GLY A 307 13.88 26.03 30.09
C GLY A 307 15.17 25.38 29.56
N PRO A 308 15.06 24.16 28.99
CA PRO A 308 16.18 23.37 28.52
C PRO A 308 16.97 24.05 27.40
N ALA A 309 18.29 23.81 27.38
CA ALA A 309 19.16 24.27 26.30
C ALA A 309 18.86 23.52 24.99
N VAL A 310 18.93 24.24 23.87
CA VAL A 310 18.82 23.66 22.53
C VAL A 310 20.10 22.91 22.20
N LEU A 311 19.98 21.66 21.77
CA LEU A 311 21.14 20.88 21.33
C LEU A 311 21.75 21.49 20.06
N ARG A 312 23.07 21.32 19.87
CA ARG A 312 23.75 21.71 18.63
C ARG A 312 23.15 21.08 17.37
N ALA A 313 22.55 19.90 17.49
CA ALA A 313 21.86 19.20 16.40
C ALA A 313 20.38 19.61 16.25
N GLY A 314 19.90 20.56 17.05
CA GLY A 314 18.50 20.89 17.26
C GLY A 314 17.80 19.95 18.23
N GLY A 315 16.77 20.44 18.91
CA GLY A 315 15.93 19.67 19.82
C GLY A 315 16.47 19.56 21.24
N LEU A 316 15.82 18.69 22.02
CA LEU A 316 16.05 18.48 23.45
C LEU A 316 16.99 17.30 23.71
N SER A 317 17.72 17.38 24.82
CA SER A 317 18.47 16.24 25.34
C SER A 317 17.53 15.20 25.96
N VAL A 318 17.93 13.93 25.93
CA VAL A 318 17.19 12.83 26.60
C VAL A 318 17.03 13.10 28.09
N ARG A 319 18.05 13.71 28.71
CA ARG A 319 18.02 14.07 30.14
C ARG A 319 16.96 15.13 30.43
N ASP A 320 16.88 16.16 29.59
CA ASP A 320 15.90 17.25 29.78
C ASP A 320 14.48 16.77 29.50
N LEU A 321 14.28 15.92 28.48
CA LEU A 321 12.99 15.28 28.23
C LEU A 321 12.56 14.43 29.43
N LYS A 322 13.48 13.65 30.02
CA LYS A 322 13.19 12.85 31.22
C LYS A 322 12.86 13.72 32.43
N ARG A 323 13.56 14.84 32.64
CA ARG A 323 13.23 15.81 33.70
C ARG A 323 11.82 16.38 33.49
N THR A 324 11.50 16.76 32.26
CA THR A 324 10.18 17.28 31.89
C THR A 324 9.08 16.24 32.13
N ALA A 325 9.33 14.97 31.79
CA ALA A 325 8.42 13.86 32.05
C ALA A 325 8.14 13.67 33.55
N VAL A 326 9.17 13.80 34.38
CA VAL A 326 9.01 13.77 35.85
C VAL A 326 8.23 14.97 36.36
N ALA A 327 8.49 16.17 35.83
CA ALA A 327 7.78 17.39 36.23
C ALA A 327 6.27 17.30 35.90
N LEU A 328 5.92 16.75 34.73
CA LEU A 328 4.53 16.58 34.29
C LEU A 328 3.84 15.32 34.83
N ASP A 329 4.51 14.52 35.68
CA ASP A 329 4.05 13.20 36.13
C ASP A 329 3.54 12.30 34.98
N ALA A 330 4.31 12.25 33.89
CA ALA A 330 3.92 11.59 32.66
C ALA A 330 5.02 10.65 32.10
N PRO A 331 4.67 9.59 31.36
CA PRO A 331 5.66 8.82 30.61
C PRO A 331 6.41 9.69 29.59
N GLU A 332 7.69 9.38 29.33
CA GLU A 332 8.53 10.16 28.39
C GLU A 332 7.88 10.39 27.01
N PRO A 333 7.20 9.39 26.37
CA PRO A 333 6.50 9.63 25.10
C PRO A 333 5.34 10.63 25.19
N ILE A 334 4.67 10.70 26.34
CA ILE A 334 3.56 11.63 26.57
C ILE A 334 4.10 13.05 26.83
N ALA A 335 5.19 13.17 27.59
CA ALA A 335 5.87 14.46 27.76
C ALA A 335 6.39 15.00 26.42
N ALA A 336 6.98 14.14 25.59
CA ALA A 336 7.40 14.50 24.23
C ALA A 336 6.21 14.99 23.38
N PHE A 337 5.05 14.34 23.49
CA PHE A 337 3.83 14.78 22.81
C PHE A 337 3.41 16.19 23.22
N TRP A 338 3.35 16.49 24.51
CA TRP A 338 2.94 17.82 25.00
C TRP A 338 3.92 18.93 24.61
N VAL A 339 5.22 18.66 24.71
CA VAL A 339 6.28 19.58 24.26
C VAL A 339 6.15 19.90 22.78
N GLU A 340 5.97 18.88 21.94
CA GLU A 340 5.80 19.04 20.50
C GLU A 340 4.50 19.76 20.14
N LEU A 341 3.43 19.52 20.90
CA LEU A 341 2.15 20.20 20.70
C LEU A 341 2.23 21.68 21.06
N ALA A 342 2.85 22.02 22.20
CA ALA A 342 3.07 23.41 22.61
C ALA A 342 3.92 24.17 21.58
N TYR A 343 4.95 23.52 21.04
CA TYR A 343 5.76 24.06 19.95
C TYR A 343 4.94 24.26 18.65
N ALA A 344 4.16 23.26 18.24
CA ALA A 344 3.31 23.36 17.05
C ALA A 344 2.21 24.43 17.18
N ALA A 345 1.73 24.67 18.41
CA ALA A 345 0.76 25.72 18.73
C ALA A 345 1.38 27.13 18.81
N GLY A 346 2.71 27.25 18.67
CA GLY A 346 3.42 28.52 18.78
C GLY A 346 3.54 29.06 20.21
N LEU A 347 3.22 28.25 21.22
CA LEU A 347 3.32 28.61 22.64
C LEU A 347 4.74 28.41 23.19
N LEU A 348 5.56 27.62 22.49
CA LEU A 348 6.93 27.28 22.85
C LEU A 348 7.86 27.52 21.66
N ALA A 349 9.02 28.17 21.87
CA ALA A 349 10.05 28.36 20.84
C ALA A 349 11.46 28.43 21.45
N SER A 350 12.49 28.39 20.60
CA SER A 350 13.85 28.79 21.00
C SER A 350 13.90 30.31 21.16
N ASP A 351 14.56 30.81 22.20
CA ASP A 351 14.76 32.25 22.45
C ASP A 351 15.73 32.91 21.45
N GLY A 352 16.53 32.13 20.71
CA GLY A 352 17.46 32.63 19.69
C GLY A 352 18.67 33.37 20.25
N GLU A 353 18.92 33.29 21.55
CA GLU A 353 20.05 33.92 22.24
C GLU A 353 21.35 33.11 22.08
N ALA A 354 22.49 33.66 22.50
CA ALA A 354 23.80 33.00 22.32
C ALA A 354 23.90 31.59 22.94
N ASP A 355 23.20 31.38 24.06
CA ASP A 355 22.99 30.09 24.72
C ASP A 355 21.53 29.66 24.57
N GLU A 356 21.10 29.41 23.31
CA GLU A 356 19.71 29.14 22.95
C GLU A 356 19.01 28.16 23.90
N ARG A 357 17.82 28.56 24.38
CA ARG A 357 16.95 27.75 25.25
C ARG A 357 15.52 27.74 24.72
N TYR A 358 14.82 26.66 25.01
CA TYR A 358 13.39 26.61 24.81
C TYR A 358 12.66 27.31 25.96
N ALA A 359 11.76 28.23 25.63
CA ALA A 359 10.97 29.00 26.57
C ALA A 359 9.56 29.27 26.02
N ALA A 360 8.65 29.69 26.91
CA ALA A 360 7.33 30.16 26.53
C ALA A 360 7.46 31.38 25.59
N THR A 361 6.63 31.45 24.57
CA THR A 361 6.59 32.61 23.67
C THR A 361 5.71 33.70 24.26
N PRO A 362 5.81 34.97 23.79
CA PRO A 362 4.86 36.01 24.18
C PRO A 362 3.39 35.66 23.86
N PHE A 363 3.16 34.77 22.90
CA PHE A 363 1.82 34.29 22.57
C PHE A 363 1.19 33.44 23.69
N TYR A 364 2.01 32.90 24.60
CA TYR A 364 1.52 32.18 25.77
C TYR A 364 0.66 33.07 26.69
N ASP A 365 1.08 34.31 26.93
CA ASP A 365 0.32 35.26 27.76
C ASP A 365 -1.05 35.56 27.14
N GLU A 366 -1.07 35.86 25.84
CA GLU A 366 -2.32 36.06 25.08
C GLU A 366 -3.20 34.80 25.09
N TRP A 367 -2.59 33.61 25.07
CA TRP A 367 -3.30 32.35 25.15
C TRP A 367 -3.94 32.17 26.52
N LEU A 368 -3.26 32.49 27.63
CA LEU A 368 -3.80 32.39 29.00
C LEU A 368 -5.03 33.27 29.23
N GLU A 369 -5.11 34.44 28.60
CA GLU A 369 -6.24 35.36 28.72
C GLU A 369 -7.53 34.85 28.03
N ARG A 370 -7.43 33.84 27.17
CA ARG A 370 -8.57 33.31 26.41
C ARG A 370 -9.46 32.38 27.23
N PRO A 371 -10.78 32.31 26.90
CA PRO A 371 -11.66 31.30 27.47
C PRO A 371 -11.14 29.87 27.26
N PRO A 372 -11.34 28.94 28.22
CA PRO A 372 -10.83 27.56 28.11
C PRO A 372 -11.20 26.85 26.80
N ALA A 373 -12.40 27.09 26.26
CA ALA A 373 -12.83 26.50 24.99
C ALA A 373 -11.98 26.96 23.80
N GLU A 374 -11.58 28.24 23.76
CA GLU A 374 -10.72 28.79 22.71
C GLU A 374 -9.29 28.31 22.85
N ARG A 375 -8.78 28.23 24.09
CA ARG A 375 -7.46 27.68 24.39
C ARG A 375 -7.34 26.23 23.92
N TRP A 376 -8.37 25.44 24.19
CA TRP A 376 -8.46 24.05 23.74
C TRP A 376 -8.55 23.95 22.21
N ALA A 377 -9.41 24.76 21.58
CA ALA A 377 -9.57 24.75 20.13
C ALA A 377 -8.24 25.02 19.41
N LEU A 378 -7.44 25.95 19.90
CA LEU A 378 -6.12 26.26 19.35
C LEU A 378 -5.16 25.06 19.42
N LEU A 379 -5.08 24.38 20.57
CA LEU A 379 -4.26 23.18 20.71
C LEU A 379 -4.74 22.05 19.78
N ALA A 380 -6.06 21.84 19.70
CA ALA A 380 -6.64 20.83 18.84
C ALA A 380 -6.36 21.10 17.35
N GLU A 381 -6.49 22.34 16.89
CA GLU A 381 -6.21 22.76 15.51
C GLU A 381 -4.72 22.63 15.17
N ALA A 382 -3.84 23.04 16.07
CA ALA A 382 -2.39 22.86 15.93
C ALA A 382 -2.05 21.36 15.77
N TRP A 383 -2.63 20.49 16.60
CA TRP A 383 -2.42 19.04 16.48
C TRP A 383 -2.96 18.47 15.16
N LEU A 384 -4.16 18.87 14.75
CA LEU A 384 -4.81 18.39 13.52
C LEU A 384 -3.99 18.70 12.26
N THR A 385 -3.35 19.86 12.23
CA THR A 385 -2.61 20.38 11.06
C THR A 385 -1.11 20.13 11.12
N ALA A 386 -0.55 19.80 12.29
CA ALA A 386 0.88 19.59 12.47
C ALA A 386 1.43 18.44 11.60
N THR A 387 2.53 18.66 10.91
CA THR A 387 3.27 17.60 10.21
C THR A 387 4.13 16.76 11.15
N ARG A 388 4.44 17.26 12.35
CA ARG A 388 5.32 16.58 13.30
C ARG A 388 4.63 15.35 13.91
N ALA A 389 5.40 14.27 14.09
CA ALA A 389 4.97 13.00 14.65
C ALA A 389 5.74 12.67 15.95
N PRO A 390 5.25 13.14 17.12
CA PRO A 390 5.97 13.01 18.41
C PRO A 390 6.24 11.57 18.84
N GLY A 391 5.40 10.62 18.43
CA GLY A 391 5.57 9.19 18.75
C GLY A 391 6.83 8.54 18.17
N LEU A 392 7.59 9.27 17.33
CA LEU A 392 8.87 8.80 16.79
C LEU A 392 10.09 9.22 17.63
N VAL A 393 9.90 10.09 18.63
CA VAL A 393 10.97 10.50 19.55
C VAL A 393 11.54 9.26 20.25
N GLY A 394 12.86 9.18 20.33
CA GLY A 394 13.59 8.01 20.83
C GLY A 394 13.81 6.89 19.80
N GLY A 395 13.13 6.95 18.64
CA GLY A 395 13.40 6.10 17.49
C GLY A 395 14.68 6.49 16.75
N ARG A 396 14.98 5.80 15.64
CA ARG A 396 16.16 6.06 14.81
C ARG A 396 15.78 6.49 13.39
N ASP A 397 16.57 7.40 12.82
CA ASP A 397 16.45 7.83 11.43
C ASP A 397 17.12 6.83 10.45
N ALA A 398 17.03 7.09 9.15
CA ALA A 398 17.64 6.24 8.10
C ALA A 398 19.18 6.20 8.16
N LYS A 399 19.82 7.06 8.96
CA LYS A 399 21.26 7.12 9.22
C LYS A 399 21.60 6.59 10.62
N ASP A 400 20.67 5.87 11.26
CA ASP A 400 20.81 5.28 12.59
C ASP A 400 20.99 6.30 13.74
N ARG A 401 20.60 7.57 13.51
CA ARG A 401 20.66 8.63 14.54
C ARG A 401 19.34 8.70 15.31
N THR A 402 19.43 8.89 16.63
CA THR A 402 18.26 9.05 17.49
C THR A 402 17.48 10.31 17.15
N LEU A 403 16.15 10.20 17.11
CA LEU A 403 15.24 11.33 16.92
C LEU A 403 14.93 11.97 18.29
N SER A 404 15.28 13.25 18.44
CA SER A 404 15.00 14.04 19.64
C SER A 404 13.68 14.82 19.52
N ALA A 405 12.99 15.05 20.64
CA ALA A 405 11.90 16.03 20.72
C ALA A 405 12.42 17.43 20.35
N LEU A 406 11.60 18.21 19.67
CA LEU A 406 11.88 19.50 19.01
C LEU A 406 13.01 19.45 17.97
N GLY A 407 13.54 18.26 17.68
CA GLY A 407 14.61 18.04 16.73
C GLY A 407 14.13 17.91 15.28
N PRO A 408 15.07 17.93 14.33
CA PRO A 408 14.76 17.65 12.93
C PRO A 408 14.37 16.18 12.72
N GLY A 409 13.62 15.89 11.64
CA GLY A 409 13.32 14.51 11.23
C GLY A 409 12.05 13.90 11.81
N LEU A 410 11.28 14.65 12.60
CA LEU A 410 9.95 14.24 13.08
C LEU A 410 8.81 14.54 12.09
N ASP A 411 9.05 15.37 11.08
CA ASP A 411 8.03 15.73 10.10
C ASP A 411 7.60 14.56 9.22
N ARG A 412 6.28 14.35 9.14
CA ARG A 412 5.61 13.39 8.29
C ARG A 412 4.49 14.14 7.57
N SER A 413 4.70 14.43 6.28
CA SER A 413 3.73 15.20 5.48
C SER A 413 2.33 14.56 5.43
N ALA A 414 2.23 13.24 5.62
CA ALA A 414 0.95 12.53 5.69
C ALA A 414 0.28 12.56 7.09
N ALA A 415 0.94 13.06 8.14
CA ALA A 415 0.38 13.02 9.49
C ALA A 415 -0.99 13.73 9.63
N PRO A 416 -1.20 14.95 9.08
CA PRO A 416 -2.51 15.59 9.12
C PRO A 416 -3.60 14.74 8.45
N GLU A 417 -3.32 14.18 7.28
CA GLU A 417 -4.24 13.32 6.53
C GLU A 417 -4.63 12.08 7.34
N VAL A 418 -3.64 11.43 7.97
CA VAL A 418 -3.88 10.25 8.82
C VAL A 418 -4.76 10.60 10.03
N ARG A 419 -4.49 11.71 10.72
CA ARG A 419 -5.33 12.17 11.85
C ARG A 419 -6.78 12.37 11.42
N HIS A 420 -7.01 13.10 10.33
CA HIS A 420 -8.35 13.35 9.82
C HIS A 420 -9.07 12.06 9.43
N ARG A 421 -8.38 11.12 8.78
CA ARG A 421 -8.93 9.80 8.44
C ARG A 421 -9.35 9.02 9.66
N VAL A 422 -8.48 8.94 10.68
CA VAL A 422 -8.80 8.24 11.94
C VAL A 422 -9.99 8.87 12.63
N LEU A 423 -10.03 10.19 12.77
CA LEU A 423 -11.16 10.89 13.39
C LEU A 423 -12.46 10.73 12.60
N THR A 424 -12.39 10.75 11.27
CA THR A 424 -13.56 10.52 10.40
C THR A 424 -14.10 9.10 10.59
N LEU A 425 -13.22 8.10 10.67
CA LEU A 425 -13.61 6.72 10.95
C LEU A 425 -14.27 6.58 12.32
N LEU A 426 -13.69 7.20 13.36
CA LEU A 426 -14.26 7.20 14.71
C LEU A 426 -15.60 7.94 14.77
N ALA A 427 -15.73 9.06 14.08
CA ALA A 427 -16.97 9.84 13.99
C ALA A 427 -18.08 9.13 13.20
N GLY A 428 -17.72 8.14 12.36
CA GLY A 428 -18.67 7.28 11.67
C GLY A 428 -19.36 6.24 12.56
N LEU A 429 -18.89 6.04 13.79
CA LEU A 429 -19.51 5.14 14.75
C LEU A 429 -20.78 5.75 15.36
N PRO A 430 -21.74 4.92 15.82
CA PRO A 430 -22.90 5.42 16.56
C PRO A 430 -22.49 6.27 17.77
N ALA A 431 -23.31 7.27 18.12
CA ALA A 431 -23.02 8.14 19.26
C ALA A 431 -22.76 7.35 20.55
N GLY A 432 -21.64 7.63 21.20
CA GLY A 432 -21.21 6.95 22.42
C GLY A 432 -20.52 5.60 22.20
N ALA A 433 -20.35 5.14 20.97
CA ALA A 433 -19.62 3.93 20.67
C ALA A 433 -18.10 4.13 20.66
N ALA A 434 -17.36 3.09 21.05
CA ALA A 434 -15.91 3.04 20.96
C ALA A 434 -15.48 1.77 20.19
N PRO A 435 -14.46 1.86 19.32
CA PRO A 435 -13.91 0.67 18.66
C PRO A 435 -13.18 -0.23 19.67
N PRO A 436 -12.88 -1.49 19.33
CA PRO A 436 -12.04 -2.34 20.17
C PRO A 436 -10.68 -1.68 20.38
N PRO A 437 -10.08 -1.77 21.59
CA PRO A 437 -8.69 -1.36 21.77
C PRO A 437 -7.83 -2.17 20.80
N SER A 438 -6.94 -1.51 20.07
CA SER A 438 -6.00 -2.19 19.18
C SER A 438 -5.26 -3.26 19.97
N ARG A 439 -5.38 -4.53 19.57
CA ARG A 439 -4.46 -5.56 20.06
C ARG A 439 -3.08 -5.17 19.54
N SER A 440 -2.19 -4.79 20.46
CA SER A 440 -0.78 -4.45 20.22
C SER A 440 -0.05 -5.53 19.45
#